data_AF-E5FYM0-F1
#
_entry.id   AF-E5FYM0-F1
#
_cell.length_a   1.000
_cell.length_b   1.000
_cell.length_c   1.000
_cell.angle_alpha   90.00
_cell.angle_beta   90.00
_cell.angle_gamma   90.00
#
_symmetry.space_group_name_H-M   'P 1'
#
loop_
_entity.id
_entity.type
_entity.pdbx_description
1 polymer ?
#
loop_
_entity_poly.entity_id
_entity_poly.type
_entity_poly.pdbx_seq_one_letter_code
_entity_poly.pdbx_strand_id
1 'polypeptide(L)'
;RQPIMRGLQFSAQRGQTVALVGPSGSGKSTIISMLERFYDTTGGYVRFDGKDIKTLSLNHLRTQMALVGQEPRLFSGTIKQNICFGL
;
A
#
# COMPACT_ATOMS: atom_id res chain seq x y z
N ARG A 1 -22.08 5.48 -9.06
CA ARG A 1 -21.02 5.21 -8.06
C ARG A 1 -20.13 6.45 -7.98
N GLN A 2 -19.92 7.01 -6.79
CA GLN A 2 -19.07 8.20 -6.62
C GLN A 2 -17.61 7.75 -6.38
N PRO A 3 -16.61 8.30 -7.10
CA PRO A 3 -15.22 7.93 -6.91
C PRO A 3 -14.67 8.54 -5.60
N ILE A 4 -13.89 7.76 -4.85
CA ILE A 4 -13.24 8.18 -3.59
C ILE A 4 -12.18 9.27 -3.86
N MET A 5 -11.49 9.20 -4.99
CA MET A 5 -10.44 10.13 -5.40
C MET A 5 -10.62 10.52 -6.86
N ARG A 6 -10.27 11.76 -7.22
CA ARG A 6 -10.31 12.27 -8.59
C ARG A 6 -9.02 13.02 -8.89
N GLY A 7 -8.31 12.63 -9.96
CA GLY A 7 -7.10 13.34 -10.41
C GLY A 7 -5.92 13.30 -9.43
N LEU A 8 -5.83 12.28 -8.56
CA LEU A 8 -4.69 12.12 -7.67
C LEU A 8 -3.43 11.81 -8.50
N GLN A 9 -2.41 12.65 -8.36
CA GLN A 9 -1.11 12.46 -9.00
C GLN A 9 -0.01 12.81 -8.01
N PHE A 10 0.85 11.84 -7.72
CA PHE A 10 2.08 12.04 -6.96
C PHE A 10 3.11 10.99 -7.35
N SER A 11 4.36 11.23 -7.02
CA SER A 11 5.46 10.27 -7.15
C SER A 11 6.32 10.31 -5.89
N ALA A 12 6.92 9.17 -5.56
CA ALA A 12 7.90 9.05 -4.49
C ALA A 12 9.19 8.47 -5.09
N GLN A 13 10.31 9.13 -4.83
CA GLN A 13 11.62 8.67 -5.31
C GLN A 13 12.25 7.69 -4.31
N ARG A 14 13.21 6.88 -4.79
CA ARG A 14 14.00 6.01 -3.91
C ARG A 14 14.66 6.84 -2.80
N GLY A 15 14.50 6.40 -1.55
CA GLY A 15 15.04 7.08 -0.37
C GLY A 15 14.22 8.27 0.12
N GLN A 16 13.11 8.61 -0.54
CA GLN A 16 12.23 9.70 -0.12
C GLN A 16 11.19 9.21 0.89
N THR A 17 11.02 9.95 1.98
CA THR A 17 9.88 9.78 2.88
C THR A 17 8.74 10.69 2.44
N VAL A 18 7.57 10.10 2.17
CA VAL A 18 6.36 10.83 1.76
C VAL A 18 5.26 10.61 2.79
N ALA A 19 4.60 11.70 3.21
CA ALA A 19 3.47 11.65 4.13
C ALA A 19 2.17 11.99 3.39
N LEU A 20 1.15 11.14 3.54
CA LEU A 20 -0.22 11.42 3.10
C LEU A 20 -1.03 11.93 4.28
N VAL A 21 -1.40 13.21 4.26
CA VAL A 21 -2.14 13.87 5.35
C VAL A 21 -3.54 14.30 4.90
N GLY A 22 -4.51 14.23 5.81
CA GLY A 22 -5.88 14.67 5.55
C GLY A 22 -6.90 14.06 6.53
N PRO A 23 -8.15 14.54 6.52
CA PRO A 23 -9.20 14.11 7.44
C PRO A 23 -9.49 12.60 7.39
N SER A 24 -10.08 12.04 8.44
CA SER A 24 -10.59 10.65 8.38
C SER A 24 -11.56 10.47 7.21
N GLY A 25 -11.49 9.33 6.52
CA GLY A 25 -12.30 9.07 5.32
C GLY A 25 -11.80 9.72 4.02
N SER A 26 -10.72 10.52 4.04
CA SER A 26 -10.18 11.17 2.84
C SER A 26 -9.52 10.23 1.81
N GLY A 27 -9.52 8.92 2.03
CA GLY A 27 -8.95 7.93 1.11
C GLY A 27 -7.47 7.58 1.31
N LYS A 28 -6.81 8.05 2.38
CA LYS A 28 -5.38 7.72 2.67
C LYS A 28 -5.11 6.21 2.68
N SER A 29 -5.86 5.46 3.48
CA SER A 29 -5.73 4.00 3.55
C SER A 29 -6.10 3.34 2.23
N THR A 30 -7.03 3.92 1.46
CA THR A 30 -7.38 3.45 0.11
C THR A 30 -6.20 3.57 -0.86
N ILE A 31 -5.41 4.65 -0.78
CA ILE A 31 -4.19 4.82 -1.58
C ILE A 31 -3.19 3.70 -1.24
N ILE A 32 -2.96 3.45 0.05
CA ILE A 32 -2.07 2.37 0.49
C ILE A 32 -2.57 1.01 -0.02
N SER A 33 -3.86 0.71 0.13
CA SER A 33 -4.45 -0.53 -0.39
C SER A 33 -4.35 -0.68 -1.92
N MET A 34 -4.35 0.42 -2.68
CA MET A 34 -4.11 0.39 -4.13
C MET A 34 -2.63 0.11 -4.46
N LEU A 35 -1.68 0.65 -3.70
CA LEU A 35 -0.25 0.35 -3.84
C LEU A 35 0.04 -1.13 -3.56
N GLU A 36 -0.59 -1.70 -2.54
CA GLU A 36 -0.51 -3.13 -2.19
C GLU A 36 -1.33 -4.06 -3.11
N ARG A 37 -2.02 -3.46 -4.09
CA ARG A 37 -2.88 -4.11 -5.06
C ARG A 37 -3.96 -4.99 -4.41
N PHE A 38 -4.53 -4.53 -3.29
CA PHE A 38 -5.80 -5.04 -2.75
C PHE A 38 -6.99 -4.53 -3.56
N TYR A 39 -6.84 -3.39 -4.24
CA TYR A 39 -7.79 -2.87 -5.22
C TYR A 39 -7.05 -2.42 -6.48
N ASP A 40 -7.64 -2.69 -7.64
CA ASP A 40 -7.17 -2.11 -8.90
C ASP A 40 -7.74 -0.69 -9.09
N THR A 41 -6.96 0.18 -9.73
CA THR A 41 -7.45 1.50 -10.13
C THR A 41 -8.57 1.37 -11.16
N THR A 42 -9.65 2.14 -10.97
CA THR A 42 -10.74 2.26 -11.96
C THR A 42 -10.39 3.18 -13.13
N GLY A 43 -9.34 4.00 -12.97
CA GLY A 43 -8.80 4.90 -14.00
C GLY A 43 -7.39 5.35 -13.63
N GLY A 44 -6.59 5.69 -14.64
CA GLY A 44 -5.16 5.95 -14.46
C GLY A 44 -4.36 4.68 -14.12
N TYR A 45 -3.17 4.87 -13.57
CA TYR A 45 -2.21 3.78 -13.31
C TYR A 45 -1.46 4.01 -12.00
N VAL A 46 -0.99 2.92 -11.40
CA VAL A 46 0.00 2.94 -10.32
C VAL A 46 1.25 2.27 -10.86
N ARG A 47 2.41 2.92 -10.69
CA ARG A 47 3.69 2.42 -11.22
C ARG A 47 4.68 2.17 -10.10
N PHE A 48 5.40 1.06 -10.20
CA PHE A 48 6.56 0.72 -9.40
C PHE A 48 7.77 0.59 -10.33
N ASP A 49 8.82 1.38 -10.11
CA ASP A 49 9.98 1.51 -11.00
C ASP A 49 9.59 1.71 -12.50
N GLY A 50 8.60 2.57 -12.73
CA GLY A 50 8.11 2.91 -14.07
C GLY A 50 7.19 1.86 -14.72
N LYS A 51 7.04 0.67 -14.13
CA LYS A 51 6.15 -0.40 -14.63
C LYS A 51 4.80 -0.33 -13.94
N ASP A 52 3.72 -0.50 -14.70
CA ASP A 52 2.38 -0.61 -14.11
C ASP A 52 2.32 -1.86 -13.21
N ILE A 53 1.92 -1.68 -11.96
CA ILE A 53 1.83 -2.76 -10.97
C ILE A 53 0.87 -3.88 -11.39
N LYS A 54 -0.08 -3.60 -12.30
CA LYS A 54 -1.00 -4.59 -12.86
C LYS A 54 -0.29 -5.66 -13.70
N THR A 55 0.86 -5.31 -14.28
CA THR A 55 1.67 -6.21 -15.11
C THR A 55 2.64 -7.07 -14.29
N LEU A 56 2.86 -6.73 -13.02
CA LEU A 56 3.72 -7.49 -12.11
C LEU A 56 2.95 -8.65 -11.48
N SER A 57 3.66 -9.72 -11.10
CA SER A 57 3.05 -10.75 -10.25
C SER A 57 2.79 -10.17 -8.86
N LEU A 58 1.65 -10.55 -8.26
CA LEU A 58 1.28 -10.07 -6.92
C LEU A 58 2.32 -10.44 -5.86
N ASN A 59 2.87 -11.64 -5.95
CA ASN A 59 3.92 -12.10 -5.04
C ASN A 59 5.16 -11.20 -5.17
N HIS A 60 5.67 -10.99 -6.39
CA HIS A 60 6.83 -10.14 -6.61
C HIS A 60 6.61 -8.72 -6.08
N LEU A 61 5.49 -8.08 -6.43
CA LEU A 61 5.17 -6.73 -5.94
C LEU A 61 5.19 -6.65 -4.41
N ARG A 62 4.55 -7.60 -3.73
CA ARG A 62 4.43 -7.60 -2.26
C ARG A 62 5.73 -7.95 -1.56
N THR A 63 6.62 -8.73 -2.16
CA THR A 63 7.98 -8.94 -1.59
C THR A 63 8.82 -7.67 -1.53
N GLN A 64 8.45 -6.62 -2.29
CA GLN A 64 9.15 -5.34 -2.31
C GLN A 64 8.56 -4.32 -1.31
N MET A 65 7.55 -4.70 -0.52
CA MET A 65 6.81 -3.80 0.37
C MET A 65 6.57 -4.44 1.73
N ALA A 66 6.50 -3.61 2.77
CA ALA A 66 6.02 -4.00 4.09
C ALA A 66 4.95 -3.02 4.54
N LEU A 67 3.83 -3.53 5.06
CA LEU A 67 2.77 -2.72 5.64
C LEU A 67 2.81 -2.85 7.16
N VAL A 68 2.94 -1.72 7.84
CA VAL A 68 2.71 -1.62 9.27
C VAL A 68 1.31 -1.05 9.47
N GLY A 69 0.39 -1.90 9.91
CA GLY A 69 -0.98 -1.50 10.21
C GLY A 69 -1.09 -0.60 11.43
N GLN A 70 -2.13 0.23 11.48
CA GLN A 70 -2.41 1.08 12.65
C GLN A 70 -2.73 0.24 13.90
N GLU A 71 -3.46 -0.87 13.72
CA GLU A 71 -3.72 -1.86 14.76
C GLU A 71 -2.90 -3.12 14.48
N PRO A 72 -2.01 -3.55 15.39
CA PRO A 72 -1.22 -4.76 15.18
C PRO A 72 -2.11 -6.00 15.26
N ARG A 73 -1.89 -6.95 14.35
CA ARG A 73 -2.48 -8.28 14.47
C ARG A 73 -1.51 -9.18 15.23
N LEU A 74 -1.95 -9.68 16.37
CA LEU A 74 -1.19 -10.63 17.19
C LEU A 74 -1.76 -12.02 17.03
N PHE A 75 -0.87 -12.99 16.81
CA PHE A 75 -1.18 -14.41 16.81
C PHE A 75 -0.89 -14.99 18.19
N SER A 76 -1.62 -16.05 18.55
CA SER A 76 -1.35 -16.80 19.78
C SER A 76 0.08 -17.33 19.75
N GLY A 77 0.86 -16.97 20.78
CA GLY A 77 2.28 -17.32 20.87
C GLY A 77 3.09 -16.26 21.61
N THR A 78 4.41 -16.45 21.58
CA THR A 78 5.38 -15.50 22.16
C THR A 78 5.55 -14.26 21.28
N ILE A 79 6.12 -13.21 21.87
CA ILE A 79 6.54 -12.00 21.13
C ILE A 79 7.52 -12.38 20.00
N LYS A 80 8.48 -13.26 20.29
CA LYS A 80 9.45 -13.75 19.29
C LYS A 80 8.76 -14.37 18.08
N GLN A 81 7.78 -15.24 18.33
CA GLN A 81 7.01 -15.88 17.25
C GLN A 81 6.25 -14.84 16.41
N ASN A 82 5.62 -13.85 17.05
CA ASN A 82 4.93 -12.76 16.34
C ASN A 82 5.87 -11.93 15.45
N ILE A 83 7.09 -11.63 15.90
CA ILE A 83 8.09 -10.91 15.10
C ILE A 83 8.56 -11.78 13.92
N CYS A 84 8.81 -13.06 14.14
CA CYS A 84 9.30 -13.98 13.10
C CYS A 84 8.32 -14.21 11.95
N PHE A 85 7.01 -13.95 12.11
CA PHE A 85 6.06 -14.04 10.99
C PHE A 85 6.26 -12.94 9.93
N GLY A 86 6.93 -11.84 10.28
CA GLY A 86 7.23 -10.74 9.35
C GLY A 86 8.63 -10.81 8.73
N LEU A 87 9.42 -11.83 9.05
CA LEU A 87 10.75 -12.11 8.48
C LEU A 87 10.64 -13.13 7.36
#